data_AF-A0A4U9UT56-F1
#
_entry.id   AF-A0A4U9UT56-F1
#
_cell.length_a   1.000
_cell.length_b   1.000
_cell.length_c   1.000
_cell.angle_alpha   90.00
_cell.angle_beta   90.00
_cell.angle_gamma   90.00
#
_symmetry.space_group_name_H-M   'P 1'
#
loop_
_entity.id
_entity.type
_entity.pdbx_description
1 polymer ?
#
loop_
_entity_poly.entity_id
_entity_poly.type
_entity_poly.pdbx_seq_one_letter_code
_entity_poly.pdbx_strand_id
1 'polypeptide(L)' 'MVPPKGSLPLTVSAASVGGNPVLTYVNDYGGRPQLSFSCSGTTCTVVPAKKV' A
#
# COMPACT_ATOMS: atom_id res chain seq x y z
N MET A 1 -1.47 -9.84 -8.51
CA MET A 1 -1.24 -8.70 -9.44
C MET A 1 -2.59 -8.03 -9.63
N VAL A 2 -2.65 -6.70 -9.52
CA VAL A 2 -3.92 -5.95 -9.68
C VAL A 2 -4.02 -5.45 -11.13
N PRO A 3 -5.14 -5.65 -11.84
CA PRO A 3 -5.28 -5.21 -13.24
C PRO A 3 -5.40 -3.68 -13.35
N PRO A 4 -5.15 -3.09 -14.54
CA PRO A 4 -5.29 -1.65 -14.75
C PRO A 4 -6.68 -1.14 -14.35
N LYS A 5 -6.74 -0.07 -13.54
CA LYS A 5 -7.97 0.52 -12.99
C LYS A 5 -8.86 -0.45 -12.17
N GLY A 6 -8.36 -1.64 -11.83
CA GLY A 6 -9.07 -2.60 -11.00
C GLY A 6 -8.74 -2.45 -9.52
N SER A 7 -9.54 -3.13 -8.70
CA SER A 7 -9.31 -3.32 -7.27
C SER A 7 -9.36 -4.81 -6.94
N LEU A 8 -8.62 -5.22 -5.91
CA LEU A 8 -8.60 -6.59 -5.44
C LEU A 8 -8.59 -6.57 -3.90
N PRO A 9 -9.35 -7.45 -3.22
CA PRO A 9 -9.29 -7.52 -1.77
C PRO A 9 -7.90 -7.96 -1.31
N LEU A 10 -7.45 -7.41 -0.18
CA LEU A 10 -6.32 -7.95 0.55
C LEU A 10 -6.75 -9.21 1.31
N THR A 11 -5.83 -10.13 1.53
CA THR A 11 -6.07 -11.36 2.29
C THR A 11 -6.07 -11.14 3.81
N VAL A 12 -5.84 -9.90 4.26
CA VAL A 12 -5.75 -9.48 5.66
C VAL A 12 -6.74 -8.36 5.96
N SER A 13 -7.22 -8.28 7.20
CA SER A 13 -8.15 -7.23 7.62
C SER A 13 -7.44 -5.91 7.88
N ALA A 14 -8.12 -4.78 7.69
CA ALA A 14 -7.58 -3.45 8.01
C ALA A 14 -7.17 -3.34 9.49
N ALA A 15 -7.92 -3.98 10.40
CA ALA A 15 -7.59 -4.02 11.82
C ALA A 15 -6.27 -4.74 12.12
N SER A 16 -5.90 -5.75 11.32
CA SER A 16 -4.66 -6.51 11.51
C SER A 16 -3.39 -5.76 11.10
N VAL A 17 -3.51 -4.75 10.24
CA VAL A 17 -2.37 -3.99 9.69
C VAL A 17 -2.17 -2.62 10.35
N GLY A 18 -3.08 -2.22 11.25
CA GLY A 18 -3.00 -0.97 12.01
C GLY A 18 -3.21 0.30 11.16
N GLY A 19 -2.98 1.46 11.77
CA GLY A 19 -3.23 2.77 11.15
C GLY A 19 -2.15 3.25 10.17
N ASN A 20 -0.98 2.60 10.15
CA ASN A 20 0.17 3.00 9.33
C ASN A 20 0.78 1.79 8.58
N PRO A 21 0.03 1.12 7.69
CA PRO A 21 0.52 -0.08 7.03
C PRO A 21 1.60 0.25 5.98
N VAL A 22 2.50 -0.71 5.74
CA VAL A 22 3.55 -0.62 4.71
C VAL A 22 3.31 -1.70 3.66
N LEU A 23 3.20 -1.28 2.40
CA LEU A 23 3.00 -2.18 1.25
C LEU A 23 4.27 -2.23 0.41
N THR A 24 4.74 -3.43 0.08
CA THR A 24 5.85 -3.63 -0.85
C THR A 24 5.30 -4.04 -2.20
N TYR A 25 5.72 -3.36 -3.27
CA TYR A 25 5.32 -3.71 -4.65
C TYR A 25 6.54 -4.13 -5.47
N VAL A 26 6.31 -4.78 -6.61
CA VAL A 26 7.35 -5.13 -7.57
C VAL A 26 7.34 -4.10 -8.68
N ASN A 27 8.47 -3.44 -8.95
CA ASN A 27 8.61 -2.51 -10.08
C ASN A 27 9.11 -3.23 -11.34
N ASP A 28 9.19 -2.51 -12.47
CA ASP A 28 9.58 -3.06 -13.77
C ASP A 28 11.02 -3.62 -13.81
N TYR A 29 11.86 -3.22 -12.86
CA TYR A 29 13.24 -3.68 -12.70
C TYR A 29 13.36 -4.87 -11.74
N GLY A 30 12.24 -5.41 -11.25
CA GLY A 30 12.21 -6.49 -10.25
C GLY A 30 12.56 -6.04 -8.82
N GLY A 31 12.74 -4.74 -8.59
CA GLY A 31 12.95 -4.16 -7.27
C GLY A 31 11.70 -4.26 -6.40
N ARG A 32 11.88 -4.14 -5.08
CA ARG A 32 10.81 -4.24 -4.08
C ARG A 32 10.68 -2.98 -3.22
N PRO A 33 10.29 -1.83 -3.78
CA PRO A 33 10.13 -0.60 -3.01
C PRO A 33 8.94 -0.68 -2.06
N GLN A 34 9.02 0.08 -0.98
CA GLN A 34 7.97 0.19 0.03
C GLN A 34 7.16 1.47 -0.16
N LEU A 35 5.86 1.36 0.10
CA LEU A 35 4.90 2.45 0.17
C LEU A 35 4.34 2.48 1.58
N SER A 36 4.55 3.58 2.29
CA SER A 36 3.94 3.82 3.61
C SER A 36 2.57 4.44 3.42
N PHE A 37 1.59 3.96 4.17
CA PHE A 37 0.22 4.46 4.15
C PHE A 37 -0.16 5.07 5.50
N SER A 38 -1.13 5.99 5.47
CA SER A 38 -1.85 6.47 6.65
C SER A 38 -3.34 6.21 6.44
N CYS A 39 -4.00 5.64 7.45
CA CYS A 39 -5.40 5.22 7.36
C CYS A 39 -6.33 6.09 8.22
N SER A 40 -7.48 6.44 7.65
CA SER A 40 -8.62 7.03 8.35
C SER A 40 -9.82 6.09 8.19
N GLY A 41 -10.16 5.37 9.27
CA GLY A 41 -11.13 4.28 9.22
C GLY A 41 -10.62 3.13 8.33
N THR A 42 -11.41 2.76 7.31
CA THR A 42 -11.07 1.70 6.35
C THR A 42 -10.36 2.19 5.09
N THR A 43 -10.14 3.50 4.97
CA THR A 43 -9.51 4.12 3.79
C THR A 43 -8.08 4.51 4.12
N CYS A 44 -7.13 4.03 3.32
CA CYS A 44 -5.71 4.31 3.49
C CYS A 44 -5.15 5.02 2.26
N THR A 45 -4.36 6.06 2.48
CA THR A 45 -3.69 6.82 1.40
C THR A 45 -2.18 6.77 1.58
N VAL A 46 -1.45 6.81 0.46
CA VAL A 46 0.01 6.80 0.49
C VAL A 46 0.53 8.09 1.12
N VAL A 47 1.48 7.96 2.04
CA VAL A 47 2.22 9.10 2.57
C VAL A 47 3.25 9.51 1.51
N PRO A 48 3.26 10.77 1.05
CA PRO A 48 4.24 11.23 0.08
C PRO A 48 5.65 10.93 0.59
N ALA A 49 6.46 10.26 -0.24
CA ALA A 49 7.88 10.10 0.07
C ALA A 49 8.49 11.50 0.22
N LYS A 50 9.24 11.71 1.31
CA LYS A 50 9.97 12.97 1.52
C LYS A 50 10.91 13.15 0.33
N LYS A 51 10.70 14.19 -0.48
CA LYS A 51 11.65 14.59 -1.51
C LYS A 51 12.92 15.01 -0.78
N VAL A 52 14.01 14.27 -1.02
CA VAL A 52 15.36 14.67 -0.64
C VAL A 52 15.88 15.62 -1.70
#